data_AF-A0AAC9VD47-F1
#
_entry.id   AF-A0AAC9VD47-F1
#
_cell.length_a   1.000
_cell.length_b   1.000
_cell.length_c   1.000
_cell.angle_alpha   90.00
_cell.angle_beta   90.00
_cell.angle_gamma   90.00
#
_symmetry.space_group_name_H-M   'P 1'
#
loop_
_entity.id
_entity.type
_entity.pdbx_description
1 polymer ?
#
loop_
_entity_poly.entity_id
_entity_poly.type
_entity_poly.pdbx_seq_one_letter_code
_entity_poly.pdbx_strand_id
1 'polypeptide(L)'
;MSISRTAWLCSFALILISIALGAVHSPSAKAATVNLALGKPVTVSSVQSSEYGGSNAVDGNTSTRWSSNTNDQQYIIVDLGAARSISSVVLRWEAAYAKGFQIQTSNDNTAWTTVYSNYSGTGGNNTITFTASARYVKMYAFTRATAYGYSLYEFEVYGDDGGGSSAGNLALGKPVSVSSTQDSTTPASYAVDGNASTRWSSSYADQQYIYVDLGSQQSIAKVVLKWESAYAKQFQVQTSTDNSSWTTVYSNYSGTGGTNTITFSPTTARYVKVYLIQRATAYGFSLYEFEVYSGAGGGGTGVAAVKQRVLDYLNGISGNHTIVGIENKNAGTPTSDSNTVASIAGRTPSLWGGDFGFGSGAVDKRQTMINEAKNQFNKGALVTLMYHACAPTRDEYCSWDDIGGANPAKLTDAQFTQLTTPGTSLYNAWIGRLDTLSTYLQDLENNNVVVLFRPFHEMNQCVFWWSCHKGSNGTAKLYQITHDYLTNTKGLENIIWVWNVQDFSNLSTEIDAYNPGSSYFDIASLDVYNTGYTTANYNTMLRVSGGKPIAIGECQFMPSSSLLASQNKWIYAMLWPDFIEDNRSTLPGIYAASNVLTLDEMPGWK
;
A
#
# COMPACT_ATOMS: atom_id res chain seq x y z
N MET A 1 -3.18 -30.88 81.07
CA MET A 1 -2.97 -29.61 80.33
C MET A 1 -2.14 -29.92 79.10
N SER A 2 -2.53 -29.73 77.84
CA SER A 2 -3.76 -29.24 77.22
C SER A 2 -3.71 -29.69 75.74
N ILE A 3 -4.64 -30.57 75.35
CA ILE A 3 -5.29 -30.78 74.03
C ILE A 3 -4.36 -31.12 72.83
N SER A 4 -4.27 -32.39 72.38
CA SER A 4 -5.17 -33.18 71.48
C SER A 4 -4.86 -32.99 69.98
N ARG A 5 -4.97 -33.97 69.07
CA ARG A 5 -5.20 -35.43 69.14
C ARG A 5 -5.02 -35.98 67.71
N THR A 6 -4.33 -37.11 67.60
CA THR A 6 -4.49 -38.23 66.63
C THR A 6 -4.42 -37.99 65.12
N ALA A 7 -3.35 -38.54 64.54
CA ALA A 7 -3.18 -38.87 63.13
C ALA A 7 -3.95 -40.14 62.74
N TRP A 8 -4.58 -40.15 61.56
CA TRP A 8 -4.95 -41.36 60.82
C TRP A 8 -4.74 -41.15 59.32
N LEU A 9 -4.17 -42.17 58.68
CA LEU A 9 -3.78 -42.26 57.27
C LEU A 9 -4.99 -42.22 56.31
N CYS A 10 -4.79 -41.67 55.11
CA CYS A 10 -5.59 -42.03 53.94
C CYS A 10 -4.76 -41.97 52.64
N SER A 11 -4.89 -43.06 51.87
CA SER A 11 -4.25 -43.37 50.60
C SER A 11 -4.77 -42.56 49.42
N PHE A 12 -3.93 -42.46 48.39
CA PHE A 12 -4.17 -41.86 47.08
C PHE A 12 -5.37 -42.49 46.31
N ALA A 13 -6.18 -41.64 45.69
CA ALA A 13 -6.92 -41.94 44.47
C ALA A 13 -6.91 -40.72 43.55
N LEU A 14 -6.39 -40.89 42.33
CA LEU A 14 -6.37 -39.91 41.25
C LEU A 14 -7.78 -39.73 40.67
N ILE A 15 -8.23 -38.49 40.51
CA ILE A 15 -9.32 -38.11 39.59
C ILE A 15 -8.81 -36.98 38.70
N LEU A 16 -8.80 -37.24 37.38
CA LEU A 16 -8.60 -36.27 36.32
C LEU A 16 -9.80 -35.32 36.25
N ILE A 17 -9.55 -34.00 36.34
CA ILE A 17 -10.50 -32.96 35.96
C ILE A 17 -9.93 -32.23 34.75
N SER A 18 -10.56 -32.44 33.60
CA SER A 18 -10.40 -31.66 32.38
C SER A 18 -11.14 -30.32 32.54
N ILE A 19 -10.39 -29.21 32.61
CA ILE A 19 -10.96 -27.86 32.50
C ILE A 19 -10.67 -27.36 31.08
N ALA A 20 -11.73 -27.22 30.28
CA ALA A 20 -11.71 -26.44 29.05
C ALA A 20 -11.72 -24.95 29.42
N LEU A 21 -10.57 -24.27 29.30
CA LEU A 21 -10.54 -22.81 29.23
C LEU A 21 -10.82 -22.40 27.79
N GLY A 22 -12.00 -21.83 27.56
CA GLY A 22 -12.29 -21.11 26.32
C GLY A 22 -11.31 -19.94 26.17
N ALA A 23 -10.63 -19.88 25.03
CA ALA A 23 -9.85 -18.73 24.63
C ALA A 23 -10.80 -17.55 24.39
N VAL A 24 -10.93 -16.68 25.40
CA VAL A 24 -11.52 -15.35 25.22
C VAL A 24 -10.57 -14.59 24.30
N HIS A 25 -10.90 -14.50 23.03
CA HIS A 25 -10.18 -13.64 22.09
C HIS A 25 -10.36 -12.20 22.57
N SER A 26 -9.29 -11.60 23.08
CA SER A 26 -9.23 -10.16 23.26
C SER A 26 -9.35 -9.51 21.87
N PRO A 27 -10.27 -8.56 21.64
CA PRO A 27 -10.30 -7.85 20.38
C PRO A 27 -8.98 -7.11 20.17
N SER A 28 -8.43 -7.23 18.97
CA SER A 28 -7.27 -6.47 18.51
C SER A 28 -7.49 -4.98 18.78
N ALA A 29 -6.55 -4.33 19.47
CA ALA A 29 -6.63 -2.92 19.78
C ALA A 29 -6.52 -2.09 18.50
N LYS A 30 -7.64 -1.49 18.08
CA LYS A 30 -7.69 -0.47 17.03
C LYS A 30 -6.76 0.70 17.40
N ALA A 31 -6.03 1.25 16.43
CA ALA A 31 -5.30 2.51 16.62
C ALA A 31 -6.23 3.57 17.24
N ALA A 32 -5.74 4.32 18.22
CA ALA A 32 -6.55 5.32 18.91
C ALA A 32 -6.84 6.50 17.98
N THR A 33 -8.10 6.66 17.58
CA THR A 33 -8.57 7.82 16.82
C THR A 33 -8.57 9.06 17.71
N VAL A 34 -8.03 10.19 17.25
CA VAL A 34 -8.07 11.47 17.99
C VAL A 34 -9.05 12.44 17.35
N ASN A 35 -9.49 13.46 18.10
CA ASN A 35 -10.24 14.58 17.55
C ASN A 35 -9.31 15.56 16.81
N LEU A 36 -9.26 15.44 15.49
CA LEU A 36 -8.52 16.29 14.55
C LEU A 36 -9.03 17.73 14.46
N ALA A 37 -10.30 17.97 14.83
CA ALA A 37 -10.91 19.29 14.80
C ALA A 37 -10.51 20.15 16.01
N LEU A 38 -10.01 19.55 17.09
CA LEU A 38 -9.72 20.24 18.34
C LEU A 38 -8.76 21.43 18.11
N GLY A 39 -9.23 22.63 18.44
CA GLY A 39 -8.50 23.90 18.30
C GLY A 39 -8.25 24.36 16.86
N LYS A 40 -8.90 23.76 15.86
CA LYS A 40 -8.66 24.09 14.45
C LYS A 40 -9.37 25.35 13.98
N PRO A 41 -8.87 26.02 12.92
CA PRO A 41 -9.57 27.14 12.29
C PRO A 41 -10.96 26.72 11.77
N VAL A 42 -11.94 27.59 11.97
CA VAL A 42 -13.33 27.37 11.57
C VAL A 42 -13.85 28.53 10.73
N THR A 43 -14.57 28.21 9.65
CA THR A 43 -15.39 29.17 8.88
C THR A 43 -16.86 28.81 9.04
N VAL A 44 -17.69 29.79 9.41
CA VAL A 44 -19.16 29.60 9.56
C VAL A 44 -19.92 30.53 8.63
N SER A 45 -21.13 30.11 8.25
CA SER A 45 -22.04 30.93 7.44
C SER A 45 -22.53 32.17 8.20
N SER A 46 -22.74 32.05 9.51
CA SER A 46 -23.16 33.17 10.37
C SER A 46 -22.92 32.86 11.85
N VAL A 47 -23.07 33.90 12.68
CA VAL A 47 -23.04 33.84 14.14
C VAL A 47 -24.22 34.64 14.71
N GLN A 48 -24.93 34.09 15.70
CA GLN A 48 -26.06 34.74 16.37
C GLN A 48 -25.64 36.03 17.09
N SER A 49 -24.46 36.00 17.71
CA SER A 49 -23.79 37.15 18.33
C SER A 49 -22.29 36.84 18.45
N SER A 50 -21.48 37.81 18.87
CA SER A 50 -20.03 37.64 19.07
C SER A 50 -19.66 36.57 20.10
N GLU A 51 -20.58 36.20 20.99
CA GLU A 51 -20.36 35.18 22.03
C GLU A 51 -20.40 33.75 21.49
N TYR A 52 -21.05 33.53 20.33
CA TYR A 52 -21.35 32.19 19.79
C TYR A 52 -20.55 31.88 18.51
N GLY A 53 -19.27 32.24 18.49
CA GLY A 53 -18.37 32.03 17.37
C GLY A 53 -18.14 30.55 17.02
N GLY A 54 -17.75 30.28 15.77
CA GLY A 54 -17.50 28.91 15.28
C GLY A 54 -16.39 28.15 16.05
N SER A 55 -15.41 28.85 16.59
CA SER A 55 -14.33 28.28 17.40
C SER A 55 -14.83 27.55 18.66
N ASN A 56 -15.98 27.97 19.19
CA ASN A 56 -16.59 27.36 20.36
C ASN A 56 -17.12 25.95 20.11
N ALA A 57 -17.26 25.53 18.84
CA ALA A 57 -17.69 24.18 18.50
C ALA A 57 -16.50 23.25 18.25
N VAL A 58 -15.26 23.68 18.48
CA VAL A 58 -14.07 22.85 18.30
C VAL A 58 -13.06 23.04 19.43
N ASP A 59 -13.47 23.59 20.57
CA ASP A 59 -12.58 23.96 21.69
C ASP A 59 -12.47 22.85 22.75
N GLY A 60 -13.26 21.77 22.63
CA GLY A 60 -13.30 20.66 23.57
C GLY A 60 -14.09 20.96 24.85
N ASN A 61 -14.80 22.09 24.90
CA ASN A 61 -15.57 22.53 26.05
C ASN A 61 -17.07 22.44 25.74
N THR A 62 -17.73 21.41 26.28
CA THR A 62 -19.17 21.19 26.08
C THR A 62 -20.08 22.22 26.78
N SER A 63 -19.55 23.31 27.32
CA SER A 63 -20.30 24.43 27.89
C SER A 63 -20.31 25.67 26.99
N THR A 64 -19.43 25.73 25.98
CA THR A 64 -19.39 26.77 24.94
C THR A 64 -20.04 26.21 23.66
N ARG A 65 -20.54 27.09 22.79
CA ARG A 65 -21.21 26.65 21.55
C ARG A 65 -21.08 27.65 20.41
N TRP A 66 -21.08 27.13 19.19
CA TRP A 66 -21.44 27.91 18.02
C TRP A 66 -22.97 28.03 17.92
N SER A 67 -23.47 29.16 17.45
CA SER A 67 -24.89 29.39 17.17
C SER A 67 -25.06 30.24 15.92
N SER A 68 -25.85 29.78 14.96
CA SER A 68 -26.12 30.48 13.70
C SER A 68 -27.26 31.49 13.82
N ASN A 69 -27.42 32.31 12.78
CA ASN A 69 -28.65 33.08 12.56
C ASN A 69 -29.87 32.16 12.36
N THR A 70 -31.06 32.74 12.53
CA THR A 70 -32.36 32.05 12.46
C THR A 70 -32.89 31.93 11.03
N ASN A 71 -32.10 31.35 10.12
CA ASN A 71 -32.56 30.92 8.80
C ASN A 71 -31.95 29.55 8.44
N ASP A 72 -32.56 28.88 7.45
CA ASP A 72 -32.06 27.60 6.94
C ASP A 72 -30.78 27.83 6.08
N GLN A 73 -30.14 26.75 5.64
CA GLN A 73 -28.88 26.79 4.88
C GLN A 73 -27.73 27.47 5.64
N GLN A 74 -27.31 26.83 6.73
CA GLN A 74 -26.16 27.25 7.52
C GLN A 74 -25.07 26.17 7.46
N TYR A 75 -23.82 26.58 7.62
CA TYR A 75 -22.70 25.68 7.66
C TYR A 75 -21.65 26.08 8.70
N ILE A 76 -20.89 25.06 9.10
CA ILE A 76 -19.62 25.18 9.81
C ILE A 76 -18.59 24.31 9.08
N ILE A 77 -17.43 24.88 8.77
CA ILE A 77 -16.31 24.25 8.09
C ILE A 77 -15.11 24.25 9.04
N VAL A 78 -14.51 23.09 9.26
CA VAL A 78 -13.24 22.94 9.99
C VAL A 78 -12.12 22.73 8.99
N ASP A 79 -11.05 23.54 9.08
CA ASP A 79 -9.79 23.31 8.35
C ASP A 79 -8.83 22.51 9.24
N LEU A 80 -8.60 21.24 8.89
CA LEU A 80 -7.69 20.36 9.64
C LEU A 80 -6.21 20.78 9.50
N GLY A 81 -5.90 21.68 8.55
CA GLY A 81 -4.58 22.22 8.23
C GLY A 81 -3.88 21.49 7.07
N ALA A 82 -4.18 20.20 6.89
CA ALA A 82 -3.72 19.35 5.80
C ALA A 82 -4.72 18.21 5.56
N ALA A 83 -4.59 17.49 4.45
CA ALA A 83 -5.39 16.29 4.23
C ALA A 83 -5.12 15.24 5.34
N ARG A 84 -6.18 14.74 5.95
CA ARG A 84 -6.16 13.76 7.03
C ARG A 84 -7.04 12.57 6.69
N SER A 85 -6.63 11.38 7.12
CA SER A 85 -7.52 10.22 7.21
C SER A 85 -8.57 10.49 8.29
N ILE A 86 -9.84 10.40 7.91
CA ILE A 86 -10.99 10.65 8.78
C ILE A 86 -11.79 9.36 8.87
N SER A 87 -12.15 8.98 10.08
CA SER A 87 -12.94 7.77 10.38
C SER A 87 -14.35 8.07 10.90
N SER A 88 -14.54 9.25 11.51
CA SER A 88 -15.87 9.66 11.99
C SER A 88 -15.98 11.15 12.27
N VAL A 89 -17.21 11.64 12.36
CA VAL A 89 -17.59 12.95 12.89
C VAL A 89 -18.51 12.76 14.08
N VAL A 90 -18.33 13.54 15.13
CA VAL A 90 -19.29 13.65 16.24
C VAL A 90 -19.84 15.07 16.28
N LEU A 91 -21.17 15.19 16.18
CA LEU A 91 -21.89 16.45 16.38
C LEU A 91 -22.58 16.40 17.74
N ARG A 92 -22.32 17.38 18.61
CA ARG A 92 -23.02 17.55 19.88
C ARG A 92 -23.93 18.77 19.79
N TRP A 93 -25.22 18.54 19.57
CA TRP A 93 -26.19 19.61 19.42
C TRP A 93 -26.62 20.21 20.76
N GLU A 94 -26.94 21.49 20.74
CA GLU A 94 -27.81 22.11 21.75
C GLU A 94 -29.30 21.77 21.45
N ALA A 95 -30.25 22.25 22.25
CA ALA A 95 -31.69 22.10 21.96
C ALA A 95 -32.07 22.65 20.57
N ALA A 96 -31.34 23.64 20.05
CA ALA A 96 -31.49 24.16 18.70
C ALA A 96 -30.65 23.35 17.66
N TYR A 97 -31.21 22.27 17.13
CA TYR A 97 -30.50 21.31 16.25
C TYR A 97 -31.01 21.26 14.80
N ALA A 98 -30.27 20.55 13.93
CA ALA A 98 -30.67 20.31 12.55
C ALA A 98 -31.56 19.07 12.38
N LYS A 99 -32.74 19.25 11.76
CA LYS A 99 -33.55 18.14 11.26
C LYS A 99 -33.01 17.63 9.92
N GLY A 100 -32.50 18.51 9.08
CA GLY A 100 -31.88 18.19 7.79
C GLY A 100 -30.44 18.71 7.73
N PHE A 101 -29.46 17.83 7.57
CA PHE A 101 -28.05 18.19 7.39
C PHE A 101 -27.24 17.16 6.60
N GLN A 102 -26.07 17.59 6.12
CA GLN A 102 -25.06 16.78 5.45
C GLN A 102 -23.70 16.95 6.10
N ILE A 103 -22.87 15.91 6.03
CA ILE A 103 -21.43 16.01 6.21
C ILE A 103 -20.77 15.95 4.83
N GLN A 104 -19.90 16.91 4.55
CA GLN A 104 -19.18 17.03 3.31
C GLN A 104 -17.68 17.17 3.58
N THR A 105 -16.85 16.67 2.65
CA THR A 105 -15.39 16.74 2.74
C THR A 105 -14.81 17.39 1.49
N SER A 106 -13.67 18.07 1.63
CA SER A 106 -12.96 18.73 0.52
C SER A 106 -11.45 18.81 0.79
N ASN A 107 -10.64 18.87 -0.27
CA ASN A 107 -9.21 19.15 -0.19
C ASN A 107 -8.85 20.61 -0.52
N ASP A 108 -9.75 21.34 -1.17
CA ASP A 108 -9.50 22.69 -1.70
C ASP A 108 -10.49 23.74 -1.18
N ASN A 109 -11.45 23.35 -0.34
CA ASN A 109 -12.52 24.18 0.21
C ASN A 109 -13.52 24.72 -0.84
N THR A 110 -13.51 24.18 -2.07
CA THR A 110 -14.35 24.62 -3.19
C THR A 110 -15.14 23.47 -3.81
N ALA A 111 -14.49 22.33 -4.10
CA ALA A 111 -15.12 21.10 -4.55
C ALA A 111 -15.47 20.24 -3.33
N TRP A 112 -16.75 19.90 -3.17
CA TRP A 112 -17.26 19.20 -1.99
C TRP A 112 -17.86 17.84 -2.36
N THR A 113 -17.45 16.80 -1.64
CA THR A 113 -18.05 15.47 -1.70
C THR A 113 -18.95 15.28 -0.49
N THR A 114 -20.21 14.88 -0.69
CA THR A 114 -21.10 14.51 0.42
C THR A 114 -20.80 13.09 0.86
N VAL A 115 -20.44 12.92 2.14
CA VAL A 115 -20.12 11.62 2.75
C VAL A 115 -21.24 11.11 3.65
N TYR A 116 -22.17 11.99 4.06
CA TYR A 116 -23.34 11.62 4.85
C TYR A 116 -24.49 12.61 4.64
N SER A 117 -25.73 12.11 4.68
CA SER A 117 -26.96 12.93 4.65
C SER A 117 -27.95 12.43 5.71
N ASN A 118 -28.63 13.35 6.39
CA ASN A 118 -29.74 13.08 7.29
C ASN A 118 -30.86 14.09 7.03
N TYR A 119 -32.10 13.60 6.90
CA TYR A 119 -33.29 14.40 6.60
C TYR A 119 -34.32 14.41 7.75
N SER A 120 -34.04 13.69 8.83
CA SER A 120 -34.95 13.51 9.96
C SER A 120 -34.20 13.45 11.30
N GLY A 121 -33.22 14.34 11.48
CA GLY A 121 -32.41 14.46 12.68
C GLY A 121 -33.25 14.71 13.93
N THR A 122 -32.77 14.19 15.06
CA THR A 122 -33.45 14.21 16.37
C THR A 122 -32.68 15.00 17.44
N GLY A 123 -31.59 15.66 17.07
CA GLY A 123 -30.73 16.41 17.99
C GLY A 123 -29.80 15.52 18.81
N GLY A 124 -29.36 16.02 19.97
CA GLY A 124 -28.45 15.29 20.88
C GLY A 124 -27.06 15.06 20.30
N ASN A 125 -26.46 13.90 20.59
CA ASN A 125 -25.16 13.53 20.04
C ASN A 125 -25.36 12.67 18.79
N ASN A 126 -24.72 13.02 17.69
CA ASN A 126 -24.67 12.20 16.48
C ASN A 126 -23.24 11.76 16.22
N THR A 127 -22.98 10.45 16.22
CA THR A 127 -21.72 9.87 15.76
C THR A 127 -21.93 9.30 14.36
N ILE A 128 -21.15 9.80 13.41
CA ILE A 128 -21.29 9.50 11.98
C ILE A 128 -19.96 8.90 11.53
N THR A 129 -19.96 7.62 11.18
CA THR A 129 -18.76 6.90 10.74
C THR A 129 -18.69 6.84 9.22
N PHE A 130 -17.54 7.21 8.65
CA PHE A 130 -17.23 7.11 7.22
C PHE A 130 -15.71 7.14 7.05
N THR A 131 -15.21 6.67 5.91
CA THR A 131 -13.78 6.77 5.58
C THR A 131 -13.57 7.82 4.50
N ALA A 132 -12.72 8.81 4.75
CA ALA A 132 -12.33 9.81 3.77
C ALA A 132 -10.90 10.32 4.03
N SER A 133 -10.24 10.87 3.00
CA SER A 133 -9.02 11.66 3.14
C SER A 133 -9.30 13.08 2.66
N ALA A 134 -9.30 14.05 3.59
CA ALA A 134 -9.68 15.42 3.29
C ALA A 134 -9.01 16.43 4.24
N ARG A 135 -8.83 17.67 3.78
CA ARG A 135 -8.36 18.79 4.60
C ARG A 135 -9.49 19.53 5.29
N TYR A 136 -10.63 19.66 4.64
CA TYR A 136 -11.79 20.41 5.12
C TYR A 136 -12.96 19.47 5.37
N VAL A 137 -13.63 19.65 6.51
CA VAL A 137 -14.86 18.93 6.86
C VAL A 137 -15.94 19.95 7.15
N LYS A 138 -17.10 19.78 6.52
CA LYS A 138 -18.22 20.72 6.59
C LYS A 138 -19.48 20.02 7.06
N MET A 139 -20.13 20.60 8.05
CA MET A 139 -21.53 20.32 8.36
C MET A 139 -22.37 21.36 7.63
N TYR A 140 -23.24 20.92 6.71
CA TYR A 140 -24.18 21.77 5.99
C TYR A 140 -25.61 21.44 6.41
N ALA A 141 -26.24 22.32 7.17
CA ALA A 141 -27.61 22.16 7.65
C ALA A 141 -28.60 22.96 6.81
N PHE A 142 -29.68 22.30 6.38
CA PHE A 142 -30.66 22.86 5.45
C PHE A 142 -32.11 22.76 5.93
N THR A 143 -32.37 22.16 7.09
CA THR A 143 -33.70 22.20 7.73
C THR A 143 -33.58 22.27 9.26
N ARG A 144 -34.10 23.33 9.87
CA ARG A 144 -34.09 23.51 11.34
C ARG A 144 -35.16 22.66 12.03
N ALA A 145 -34.86 22.22 13.24
CA ALA A 145 -35.82 21.49 14.07
C ALA A 145 -36.66 22.40 14.99
N THR A 146 -36.21 23.64 15.22
CA THR A 146 -36.87 24.63 16.08
C THR A 146 -36.97 25.99 15.36
N ALA A 147 -37.58 26.99 16.01
CA ALA A 147 -37.61 28.35 15.50
C ALA A 147 -36.24 29.09 15.58
N TYR A 148 -35.31 28.56 16.39
CA TYR A 148 -33.97 29.11 16.59
C TYR A 148 -33.02 28.72 15.45
N GLY A 149 -31.78 29.23 15.44
CA GLY A 149 -30.74 28.80 14.50
C GLY A 149 -30.25 27.38 14.78
N TYR A 150 -29.12 26.99 14.19
CA TYR A 150 -28.42 25.75 14.54
C TYR A 150 -27.37 26.05 15.60
N SER A 151 -27.24 25.17 16.59
CA SER A 151 -26.24 25.33 17.64
C SER A 151 -25.56 24.03 18.01
N LEU A 152 -24.23 24.06 18.02
CA LEU A 152 -23.35 22.93 18.33
C LEU A 152 -22.47 23.29 19.51
N TYR A 153 -22.50 22.45 20.54
CA TYR A 153 -21.50 22.43 21.60
C TYR A 153 -20.16 21.94 21.03
N GLU A 154 -20.16 20.90 20.20
CA GLU A 154 -18.95 20.37 19.57
C GLU A 154 -19.21 19.83 18.16
N PHE A 155 -18.22 20.00 17.29
CA PHE A 155 -18.05 19.41 15.97
C PHE A 155 -16.67 18.73 15.94
N GLU A 156 -16.65 17.49 16.42
CA GLU A 156 -15.45 16.68 16.55
C GLU A 156 -15.23 15.91 15.24
N VAL A 157 -13.99 15.88 14.74
CA VAL A 157 -13.60 15.09 13.56
C VAL A 157 -12.58 14.07 14.04
N TYR A 158 -12.92 12.80 14.03
CA TYR A 158 -12.02 11.73 14.45
C TYR A 158 -11.32 11.08 13.28
N GLY A 159 -10.03 10.85 13.47
CA GLY A 159 -9.17 10.16 12.54
C GLY A 159 -7.78 10.02 13.11
N ASP A 160 -6.82 9.68 12.26
CA ASP A 160 -5.43 9.55 12.67
C ASP A 160 -4.83 10.95 12.85
N ASP A 161 -4.25 11.21 14.03
CA ASP A 161 -3.87 12.53 14.50
C ASP A 161 -2.92 13.30 13.58
N GLY A 162 -2.19 12.61 12.71
CA GLY A 162 -1.30 13.14 11.67
C GLY A 162 -0.37 14.27 12.14
N GLY A 163 -0.12 14.39 13.44
CA GLY A 163 0.71 15.44 14.03
C GLY A 163 2.12 15.32 13.46
N GLY A 164 2.44 16.15 12.48
CA GLY A 164 3.69 16.09 11.72
C GLY A 164 3.96 14.69 11.15
N SER A 165 3.48 14.41 9.93
CA SER A 165 4.01 13.31 9.15
C SER A 165 5.51 13.53 8.84
N SER A 166 6.40 13.19 9.76
CA SER A 166 7.51 12.33 9.39
C SER A 166 6.91 10.93 9.27
N ALA A 167 6.32 10.62 8.11
CA ALA A 167 5.81 9.31 7.81
C ALA A 167 6.88 8.27 8.22
N GLY A 168 6.62 7.53 9.29
CA GLY A 168 7.46 6.45 9.77
C GLY A 168 8.23 6.64 11.09
N ASN A 169 8.15 7.73 11.86
CA ASN A 169 8.84 7.78 13.18
C ASN A 169 8.12 6.95 14.26
N LEU A 170 8.51 5.70 14.42
CA LEU A 170 8.01 4.72 15.39
C LEU A 170 8.29 5.07 16.85
N ALA A 171 9.25 5.95 17.14
CA ALA A 171 9.60 6.35 18.50
C ALA A 171 8.75 7.51 19.04
N LEU A 172 8.03 8.22 18.17
CA LEU A 172 7.26 9.41 18.56
C LEU A 172 6.24 9.10 19.67
N GLY A 173 6.34 9.84 20.78
CA GLY A 173 5.47 9.71 21.95
C GLY A 173 5.59 8.39 22.72
N LYS A 174 6.62 7.57 22.44
CA LYS A 174 6.77 6.24 23.05
C LYS A 174 7.44 6.29 24.43
N PRO A 175 7.23 5.28 25.29
CA PRO A 175 7.93 5.18 26.56
C PRO A 175 9.45 5.14 26.39
N VAL A 176 10.15 5.97 27.18
CA VAL A 176 11.61 6.10 27.15
C VAL A 176 12.19 5.73 28.50
N SER A 177 13.32 5.02 28.49
CA SER A 177 14.12 4.70 29.67
C SER A 177 15.55 5.16 29.48
N VAL A 178 16.12 5.77 30.52
CA VAL A 178 17.46 6.37 30.48
C VAL A 178 18.28 5.92 31.67
N SER A 179 19.61 5.95 31.55
CA SER A 179 20.51 5.70 32.68
C SER A 179 20.45 6.80 33.73
N SER A 180 20.23 8.04 33.30
CA SER A 180 20.12 9.22 34.17
C SER A 180 19.41 10.36 33.46
N THR A 181 18.94 11.32 34.25
CA THR A 181 18.43 12.61 33.77
C THR A 181 19.16 13.70 34.56
N GLN A 182 19.57 14.79 33.90
CA GLN A 182 20.24 15.92 34.54
C GLN A 182 19.38 16.52 35.65
N ASP A 183 18.13 16.88 35.34
CA ASP A 183 17.13 17.38 36.27
C ASP A 183 15.71 17.30 35.65
N SER A 184 14.68 17.76 36.37
CA SER A 184 13.28 17.67 35.95
C SER A 184 12.90 18.51 34.73
N THR A 185 13.77 19.42 34.27
CA THR A 185 13.50 20.30 33.11
C THR A 185 13.91 19.69 31.77
N THR A 186 14.70 18.62 31.78
CA THR A 186 15.15 17.89 30.57
C THR A 186 14.82 16.40 30.62
N PRO A 187 13.54 16.01 30.85
CA PRO A 187 13.13 14.62 30.99
C PRO A 187 13.38 13.80 29.71
N ALA A 188 13.46 12.48 29.88
CA ALA A 188 13.68 11.53 28.79
C ALA A 188 12.61 11.60 27.68
N SER A 189 11.37 11.94 28.04
CA SER A 189 10.26 12.09 27.09
C SER A 189 10.49 13.17 26.04
N TYR A 190 11.32 14.18 26.34
CA TYR A 190 11.64 15.24 25.39
C TYR A 190 12.58 14.80 24.27
N ALA A 191 13.16 13.60 24.33
CA ALA A 191 13.89 13.06 23.20
C ALA A 191 12.96 12.44 22.15
N VAL A 192 11.65 12.32 22.38
CA VAL A 192 10.72 11.63 21.47
C VAL A 192 9.39 12.36 21.32
N ASP A 193 9.33 13.64 21.66
CA ASP A 193 8.08 14.42 21.67
C ASP A 193 7.80 15.11 20.32
N GLY A 194 8.73 15.04 19.37
CA GLY A 194 8.61 15.65 18.05
C GLY A 194 8.87 17.16 18.05
N ASN A 195 9.37 17.72 19.16
CA ASN A 195 9.60 19.15 19.33
C ASN A 195 11.11 19.44 19.39
N ALA A 196 11.64 19.96 18.29
CA ALA A 196 13.05 20.33 18.17
C ALA A 196 13.52 21.46 19.11
N SER A 197 12.65 22.02 19.96
CA SER A 197 12.99 23.03 20.97
C SER A 197 13.10 22.47 22.40
N THR A 198 12.66 21.23 22.63
CA THR A 198 12.78 20.51 23.91
C THR A 198 13.88 19.47 23.82
N ARG A 199 14.47 19.05 24.95
CA ARG A 199 15.58 18.09 24.95
C ARG A 199 15.63 17.22 26.20
N TRP A 200 16.12 16.00 26.04
CA TRP A 200 16.64 15.20 27.15
C TRP A 200 18.11 15.55 27.43
N SER A 201 18.54 15.44 28.69
CA SER A 201 19.93 15.58 29.11
C SER A 201 20.29 14.56 30.20
N SER A 202 21.48 13.95 30.12
CA SER A 202 22.00 13.00 31.11
C SER A 202 22.81 13.67 32.22
N SER A 203 23.16 12.92 33.27
CA SER A 203 24.24 13.29 34.19
C SER A 203 25.60 13.41 33.48
N TYR A 204 26.55 14.11 34.09
CA TYR A 204 27.84 14.46 33.48
C TYR A 204 28.86 13.32 33.62
N ALA A 205 28.52 12.16 33.08
CA ALA A 205 29.32 10.96 33.12
C ALA A 205 29.30 10.25 31.76
N ASP A 206 30.38 9.55 31.44
CA ASP A 206 30.44 8.64 30.30
C ASP A 206 29.56 7.40 30.56
N GLN A 207 29.45 6.50 29.58
CA GLN A 207 28.70 5.23 29.69
C GLN A 207 27.23 5.42 30.11
N GLN A 208 26.50 6.26 29.37
CA GLN A 208 25.07 6.49 29.55
C GLN A 208 24.25 5.71 28.51
N TYR A 209 22.93 5.66 28.67
CA TYR A 209 22.04 5.15 27.64
C TYR A 209 20.69 5.87 27.64
N ILE A 210 20.03 5.79 26.48
CA ILE A 210 18.62 6.06 26.28
C ILE A 210 18.05 4.95 25.40
N TYR A 211 16.88 4.41 25.75
CA TYR A 211 16.17 3.47 24.90
C TYR A 211 14.67 3.73 24.88
N VAL A 212 14.04 3.37 23.76
CA VAL A 212 12.60 3.53 23.51
C VAL A 212 11.95 2.15 23.42
N ASP A 213 10.82 1.96 24.08
CA ASP A 213 9.92 0.81 23.85
C ASP A 213 8.89 1.18 22.78
N LEU A 214 8.97 0.56 21.60
CA LEU A 214 8.06 0.82 20.48
C LEU A 214 6.61 0.32 20.76
N GLY A 215 6.43 -0.49 21.82
CA GLY A 215 5.16 -1.07 22.27
C GLY A 215 4.91 -2.48 21.72
N SER A 216 5.51 -2.82 20.59
CA SER A 216 5.49 -4.15 19.97
C SER A 216 6.74 -4.36 19.13
N GLN A 217 7.00 -5.59 18.68
CA GLN A 217 8.10 -5.86 17.75
C GLN A 217 7.78 -5.22 16.39
N GLN A 218 8.70 -4.39 15.91
CA GLN A 218 8.62 -3.65 14.65
C GLN A 218 9.86 -3.94 13.82
N SER A 219 9.73 -3.96 12.49
CA SER A 219 10.89 -3.96 11.59
C SER A 219 11.43 -2.53 11.48
N ILE A 220 12.66 -2.31 11.94
CA ILE A 220 13.30 -0.98 11.93
C ILE A 220 14.58 -1.03 11.10
N ALA A 221 14.90 0.06 10.40
CA ALA A 221 16.12 0.12 9.58
C ALA A 221 16.80 1.50 9.60
N LYS A 222 16.21 2.47 10.31
CA LYS A 222 16.77 3.81 10.41
C LYS A 222 16.56 4.40 11.80
N VAL A 223 17.57 5.06 12.32
CA VAL A 223 17.53 5.86 13.55
C VAL A 223 18.04 7.25 13.21
N VAL A 224 17.37 8.30 13.69
CA VAL A 224 17.85 9.68 13.58
C VAL A 224 18.06 10.24 14.97
N LEU A 225 19.27 10.71 15.25
CA LEU A 225 19.66 11.35 16.50
C LEU A 225 19.93 12.83 16.23
N LYS A 226 19.15 13.72 16.82
CA LYS A 226 19.37 15.17 16.76
C LYS A 226 19.98 15.63 18.07
N TRP A 227 21.27 15.90 18.07
CA TRP A 227 22.02 16.29 19.26
C TRP A 227 21.87 17.78 19.58
N GLU A 228 21.97 18.10 20.86
CA GLU A 228 22.37 19.43 21.31
C GLU A 228 23.91 19.60 21.17
N SER A 229 24.46 20.76 21.51
CA SER A 229 25.91 20.99 21.60
C SER A 229 26.63 19.97 22.50
N ALA A 230 25.94 19.41 23.50
CA ALA A 230 26.43 18.32 24.33
C ALA A 230 26.13 16.93 23.69
N TYR A 231 27.03 16.44 22.83
CA TYR A 231 26.84 15.21 22.05
C TYR A 231 27.81 14.08 22.41
N ALA A 232 27.55 12.88 21.86
CA ALA A 232 28.44 11.72 22.01
C ALA A 232 29.60 11.72 21.01
N LYS A 233 30.84 11.65 21.51
CA LYS A 233 32.03 11.37 20.68
C LYS A 233 32.07 9.90 20.28
N GLN A 234 31.59 9.01 21.14
CA GLN A 234 31.50 7.58 20.85
C GLN A 234 30.13 7.05 21.28
N PHE A 235 29.43 6.33 20.41
CA PHE A 235 28.14 5.70 20.70
C PHE A 235 27.85 4.49 19.81
N GLN A 236 26.89 3.68 20.24
CA GLN A 236 26.33 2.57 19.47
C GLN A 236 24.81 2.68 19.40
N VAL A 237 24.22 2.15 18.32
CA VAL A 237 22.78 1.85 18.26
C VAL A 237 22.61 0.35 18.42
N GLN A 238 21.75 -0.04 19.35
CA GLN A 238 21.46 -1.42 19.71
C GLN A 238 19.95 -1.70 19.63
N THR A 239 19.60 -2.93 19.30
CA THR A 239 18.21 -3.39 19.20
C THR A 239 17.95 -4.60 20.07
N SER A 240 16.71 -4.76 20.53
CA SER A 240 16.28 -5.92 21.33
C SER A 240 14.80 -6.21 21.11
N THR A 241 14.41 -7.49 21.17
CA THR A 241 13.01 -7.92 21.18
C THR A 241 12.46 -8.16 22.59
N ASP A 242 13.34 -8.28 23.59
CA ASP A 242 13.01 -8.75 24.94
C ASP A 242 13.49 -7.81 26.08
N ASN A 243 14.19 -6.72 25.75
CA ASN A 243 14.81 -5.75 26.68
C ASN A 243 15.97 -6.30 27.53
N SER A 244 16.45 -7.51 27.24
CA SER A 244 17.51 -8.18 28.01
C SER A 244 18.72 -8.54 27.14
N SER A 245 18.47 -9.04 25.92
CA SER A 245 19.48 -9.39 24.92
C SER A 245 19.57 -8.27 23.90
N TRP A 246 20.76 -7.69 23.73
CA TRP A 246 20.97 -6.52 22.87
C TRP A 246 21.97 -6.82 21.75
N THR A 247 21.60 -6.45 20.52
CA THR A 247 22.44 -6.58 19.33
C THR A 247 22.84 -5.21 18.82
N THR A 248 24.14 -4.96 18.62
CA THR A 248 24.64 -3.71 18.03
C THR A 248 24.41 -3.71 16.52
N VAL A 249 23.65 -2.73 16.01
CA VAL A 249 23.38 -2.54 14.58
C VAL A 249 24.19 -1.39 13.96
N TYR A 250 24.77 -0.52 14.78
CA TYR A 250 25.65 0.57 14.34
C TYR A 250 26.62 1.00 15.44
N SER A 251 27.81 1.46 15.07
CA SER A 251 28.81 2.03 15.98
C SER A 251 29.46 3.27 15.37
N ASN A 252 29.70 4.30 16.17
CA ASN A 252 30.46 5.49 15.80
C ASN A 252 31.45 5.83 16.93
N TYR A 253 32.74 5.95 16.61
CA TYR A 253 33.81 6.23 17.57
C TYR A 253 34.47 7.61 17.41
N SER A 254 33.92 8.46 16.54
CA SER A 254 34.44 9.79 16.23
C SER A 254 33.30 10.77 15.88
N GLY A 255 32.25 10.78 16.70
CA GLY A 255 31.07 11.63 16.52
C GLY A 255 31.40 13.11 16.55
N THR A 256 30.65 13.90 15.77
CA THR A 256 30.83 15.34 15.56
C THR A 256 29.62 16.19 15.98
N GLY A 257 28.59 15.58 16.58
CA GLY A 257 27.34 16.24 16.97
C GLY A 257 26.40 16.49 15.80
N GLY A 258 25.47 17.44 15.96
CA GLY A 258 24.47 17.79 14.95
C GLY A 258 23.39 16.72 14.78
N THR A 259 22.99 16.44 13.54
CA THR A 259 22.03 15.36 13.24
C THR A 259 22.76 14.16 12.67
N ASN A 260 22.61 12.99 13.30
CA ASN A 260 23.04 11.72 12.74
C ASN A 260 21.83 10.96 12.20
N THR A 261 21.82 10.71 10.88
CA THR A 261 20.91 9.76 10.24
C THR A 261 21.65 8.44 10.05
N ILE A 262 21.18 7.39 10.71
CA ILE A 262 21.82 6.09 10.78
C ILE A 262 20.91 5.07 10.11
N THR A 263 21.38 4.41 9.07
CA THR A 263 20.66 3.32 8.39
C THR A 263 21.39 2.00 8.59
N PHE A 264 20.65 0.90 8.67
CA PHE A 264 21.16 -0.45 8.85
C PHE A 264 20.18 -1.47 8.25
N SER A 265 20.60 -2.72 8.06
CA SER A 265 19.72 -3.78 7.54
C SER A 265 18.47 -3.92 8.41
N PRO A 266 17.26 -4.02 7.81
CA PRO A 266 16.02 -4.14 8.58
C PRO A 266 16.11 -5.23 9.65
N THR A 267 15.81 -4.86 10.89
CA THR A 267 15.93 -5.73 12.06
C THR A 267 14.64 -5.65 12.86
N THR A 268 14.09 -6.81 13.24
CA THR A 268 12.94 -6.88 14.15
C THR A 268 13.36 -6.50 15.56
N ALA A 269 12.77 -5.44 16.11
CA ALA A 269 13.07 -4.92 17.44
C ALA A 269 11.79 -4.39 18.09
N ARG A 270 11.67 -4.58 19.42
CA ARG A 270 10.70 -3.83 20.23
C ARG A 270 11.37 -2.67 20.96
N TYR A 271 12.63 -2.82 21.31
CA TYR A 271 13.41 -1.82 22.04
C TYR A 271 14.60 -1.36 21.20
N VAL A 272 14.81 -0.05 21.15
CA VAL A 272 15.93 0.57 20.42
C VAL A 272 16.70 1.44 21.38
N LYS A 273 18.00 1.17 21.53
CA LYS A 273 18.89 1.81 22.50
C LYS A 273 20.01 2.55 21.79
N VAL A 274 20.32 3.74 22.27
CA VAL A 274 21.58 4.43 22.00
C VAL A 274 22.46 4.24 23.24
N TYR A 275 23.54 3.47 23.08
CA TYR A 275 24.54 3.28 24.14
C TYR A 275 25.64 4.32 23.95
N LEU A 276 25.75 5.23 24.92
CA LEU A 276 26.56 6.45 24.86
C LEU A 276 27.88 6.21 25.59
N ILE A 277 28.95 5.97 24.82
CA ILE A 277 30.23 5.48 25.36
C ILE A 277 31.05 6.64 25.94
N GLN A 278 31.30 7.69 25.16
CA GLN A 278 32.19 8.79 25.53
C GLN A 278 31.60 10.15 25.13
N ARG A 279 31.64 11.11 26.05
CA ARG A 279 31.18 12.49 25.81
C ARG A 279 32.17 13.28 24.97
N ALA A 280 31.67 14.18 24.13
CA ALA A 280 32.50 15.08 23.33
C ALA A 280 32.87 16.38 24.08
N THR A 281 32.14 16.72 25.15
CA THR A 281 32.31 17.94 25.93
C THR A 281 32.40 17.61 27.43
N ALA A 282 32.60 18.63 28.28
CA ALA A 282 32.56 18.46 29.73
C ALA A 282 31.13 18.22 30.29
N TYR A 283 30.09 18.54 29.51
CA TYR A 283 28.68 18.33 29.85
C TYR A 283 28.24 16.88 29.60
N GLY A 284 27.02 16.51 30.00
CA GLY A 284 26.41 15.20 29.73
C GLY A 284 26.13 14.94 28.24
N PHE A 285 25.29 13.96 27.93
CA PHE A 285 24.73 13.76 26.59
C PHE A 285 23.35 14.41 26.51
N SER A 286 23.02 15.05 25.39
CA SER A 286 21.74 15.69 25.21
C SER A 286 21.21 15.57 23.77
N LEU A 287 19.94 15.18 23.67
CA LEU A 287 19.22 14.96 22.41
C LEU A 287 17.98 15.84 22.37
N TYR A 288 17.83 16.58 21.28
CA TYR A 288 16.55 17.18 20.89
C TYR A 288 15.58 16.09 20.41
N GLU A 289 16.04 15.12 19.62
CA GLU A 289 15.20 14.02 19.13
C GLU A 289 15.98 12.71 18.98
N PHE A 290 15.28 11.61 19.25
CA PHE A 290 15.63 10.23 19.01
C PHE A 290 14.47 9.58 18.23
N GLU A 291 14.62 9.57 16.93
CA GLU A 291 13.62 9.07 16.01
C GLU A 291 14.00 7.65 15.55
N VAL A 292 13.02 6.77 15.43
CA VAL A 292 13.18 5.40 14.93
C VAL A 292 12.27 5.23 13.75
N TYR A 293 12.76 4.72 12.63
CA TYR A 293 11.96 4.54 11.44
C TYR A 293 11.97 3.10 10.94
N SER A 294 10.82 2.69 10.42
CA SER A 294 10.74 1.50 9.56
C SER A 294 11.68 1.67 8.37
N GLY A 295 12.30 0.58 7.92
CA GLY A 295 12.95 0.61 6.62
C GLY A 295 11.95 0.93 5.53
N ALA A 296 12.34 1.74 4.54
CA ALA A 296 11.69 1.74 3.24
C ALA A 296 11.89 0.32 2.67
N GLY A 297 10.90 -0.53 2.93
CA GLY A 297 11.03 -1.98 2.91
C GLY A 297 9.98 -2.63 3.80
N GLY A 298 8.70 -2.36 3.54
CA GLY A 298 7.59 -3.25 3.89
C GLY A 298 7.37 -3.56 5.38
N GLY A 299 6.83 -2.60 6.13
CA GLY A 299 6.30 -2.80 7.48
C GLY A 299 4.88 -3.38 7.51
N GLY A 300 4.57 -4.32 6.62
CA GLY A 300 3.42 -5.20 6.74
C GLY A 300 3.94 -6.63 6.84
N THR A 301 3.56 -7.38 7.86
CA THR A 301 3.67 -8.85 7.79
C THR A 301 2.54 -9.31 6.88
N GLY A 302 2.82 -9.44 5.58
CA GLY A 302 1.80 -9.78 4.59
C GLY A 302 2.20 -9.40 3.18
N VAL A 303 1.42 -9.84 2.22
CA VAL A 303 1.74 -9.76 0.80
C VAL A 303 1.86 -8.32 0.27
N ALA A 304 1.18 -7.33 0.87
CA ALA A 304 1.28 -5.93 0.49
C ALA A 304 2.70 -5.38 0.67
N ALA A 305 3.40 -5.81 1.72
CA ALA A 305 4.80 -5.44 1.93
C ALA A 305 5.71 -6.09 0.90
N VAL A 306 5.43 -7.34 0.52
CA VAL A 306 6.14 -8.02 -0.56
C VAL A 306 5.91 -7.29 -1.88
N LYS A 307 4.66 -6.89 -2.17
CA LYS A 307 4.30 -6.10 -3.35
C LYS A 307 5.09 -4.81 -3.40
N GLN A 308 5.16 -4.08 -2.29
CA GLN A 308 5.94 -2.84 -2.23
C GLN A 308 7.43 -3.08 -2.46
N ARG A 309 8.03 -4.15 -1.89
CA ARG A 309 9.43 -4.50 -2.17
C ARG A 309 9.67 -4.79 -3.65
N VAL A 310 8.75 -5.50 -4.30
CA VAL A 310 8.82 -5.77 -5.74
C VAL A 310 8.74 -4.45 -6.52
N LEU A 311 7.78 -3.57 -6.20
CA LEU A 311 7.66 -2.25 -6.84
C LEU A 311 8.90 -1.37 -6.64
N ASP A 312 9.44 -1.31 -5.42
CA ASP A 312 10.64 -0.54 -5.10
C ASP A 312 11.85 -1.07 -5.89
N TYR A 313 11.98 -2.40 -5.98
CA TYR A 313 13.03 -3.03 -6.77
C TYR A 313 12.89 -2.70 -8.26
N LEU A 314 11.69 -2.85 -8.83
CA LEU A 314 11.40 -2.53 -10.23
C LEU A 314 11.69 -1.05 -10.55
N ASN A 315 11.35 -0.13 -9.64
CA ASN A 315 11.71 1.28 -9.79
C ASN A 315 13.24 1.49 -9.70
N GLY A 316 13.92 0.81 -8.78
CA GLY A 316 15.36 0.93 -8.56
C GLY A 316 16.22 0.43 -9.72
N ILE A 317 15.77 -0.59 -10.45
CA ILE A 317 16.49 -1.10 -11.63
C ILE A 317 16.28 -0.23 -12.88
N SER A 318 15.20 0.56 -12.93
CA SER A 318 14.88 1.39 -14.10
C SER A 318 15.98 2.41 -14.41
N GLY A 319 16.55 2.33 -15.61
CA GLY A 319 17.69 3.15 -16.05
C GLY A 319 19.03 2.42 -15.98
N ASN A 320 19.11 1.28 -15.28
CA ASN A 320 20.35 0.55 -15.02
C ASN A 320 20.30 -0.90 -15.51
N HIS A 321 19.22 -1.62 -15.26
CA HIS A 321 19.09 -3.04 -15.58
C HIS A 321 17.71 -3.41 -16.11
N THR A 322 17.66 -4.51 -16.87
CA THR A 322 16.43 -5.11 -17.40
C THR A 322 16.35 -6.58 -17.00
N ILE A 323 15.21 -7.00 -16.47
CA ILE A 323 14.91 -8.40 -16.15
C ILE A 323 14.52 -9.12 -17.45
N VAL A 324 14.97 -10.36 -17.65
CA VAL A 324 14.63 -11.15 -18.84
C VAL A 324 13.82 -12.38 -18.49
N GLY A 325 12.81 -12.67 -19.31
CA GLY A 325 11.86 -13.74 -19.08
C GLY A 325 11.37 -14.41 -20.35
N ILE A 326 10.53 -15.42 -20.12
CA ILE A 326 9.78 -16.09 -21.17
C ILE A 326 8.39 -16.49 -20.66
N GLU A 327 7.41 -16.39 -21.55
CA GLU A 327 6.07 -16.91 -21.34
C GLU A 327 6.05 -18.45 -21.46
N ASN A 328 5.33 -19.15 -20.58
CA ASN A 328 5.17 -20.60 -20.63
C ASN A 328 3.75 -20.95 -21.09
N LYS A 329 3.61 -21.21 -22.39
CA LYS A 329 2.31 -21.34 -23.08
C LYS A 329 1.49 -22.54 -22.62
N ASN A 330 2.14 -23.60 -22.14
CA ASN A 330 1.48 -24.83 -21.72
C ASN A 330 1.28 -24.89 -20.20
N ALA A 331 0.06 -24.60 -19.74
CA ALA A 331 -0.31 -24.67 -18.32
C ALA A 331 -0.14 -26.08 -17.69
N GLY A 332 -0.11 -27.15 -18.51
CA GLY A 332 0.15 -28.52 -18.05
C GLY A 332 1.63 -28.83 -17.81
N THR A 333 2.54 -28.10 -18.47
CA THR A 333 3.99 -28.17 -18.25
C THR A 333 4.57 -26.75 -18.12
N PRO A 334 4.21 -26.02 -17.05
CA PRO A 334 4.42 -24.57 -16.92
C PRO A 334 5.89 -24.13 -16.81
N THR A 335 6.86 -25.00 -17.10
CA THR A 335 8.30 -24.69 -17.09
C THR A 335 9.01 -25.04 -18.39
N SER A 336 8.33 -25.65 -19.38
CA SER A 336 8.98 -26.21 -20.57
C SER A 336 9.78 -25.16 -21.35
N ASP A 337 9.20 -23.99 -21.52
CA ASP A 337 9.79 -22.91 -22.31
C ASP A 337 10.92 -22.22 -21.54
N SER A 338 10.71 -21.98 -20.25
CA SER A 338 11.76 -21.49 -19.33
C SER A 338 12.99 -22.40 -19.27
N ASN A 339 12.78 -23.72 -19.20
CA ASN A 339 13.87 -24.70 -19.20
C ASN A 339 14.61 -24.72 -20.55
N THR A 340 13.88 -24.58 -21.65
CA THR A 340 14.47 -24.52 -23.00
C THR A 340 15.36 -23.29 -23.15
N VAL A 341 14.87 -22.11 -22.76
CA VAL A 341 15.67 -20.88 -22.78
C VAL A 341 16.87 -20.98 -21.85
N ALA A 342 16.71 -21.51 -20.63
CA ALA A 342 17.83 -21.67 -19.71
C ALA A 342 18.93 -22.59 -20.27
N SER A 343 18.54 -23.66 -20.98
CA SER A 343 19.47 -24.57 -21.66
C SER A 343 20.24 -23.89 -22.79
N ILE A 344 19.55 -23.07 -23.60
CA ILE A 344 20.17 -22.34 -24.72
C ILE A 344 21.08 -21.21 -24.21
N ALA A 345 20.56 -20.39 -23.29
CA ALA A 345 21.22 -19.19 -22.80
C ALA A 345 22.35 -19.48 -21.80
N GLY A 346 22.34 -20.65 -21.15
CA GLY A 346 23.28 -21.02 -20.10
C GLY A 346 23.00 -20.35 -18.74
N ARG A 347 21.93 -19.55 -18.64
CA ARG A 347 21.47 -18.89 -17.40
C ARG A 347 19.95 -18.93 -17.32
N THR A 348 19.41 -18.98 -16.10
CA THR A 348 17.97 -19.12 -15.87
C THR A 348 17.24 -17.77 -15.98
N PRO A 349 16.10 -17.69 -16.70
CA PRO A 349 15.27 -16.49 -16.74
C PRO A 349 14.86 -16.01 -15.34
N SER A 350 14.88 -14.70 -15.12
CA SER A 350 14.50 -14.03 -13.86
C SER A 350 13.03 -13.62 -13.82
N LEU A 351 12.34 -13.66 -14.96
CA LEU A 351 10.90 -13.48 -15.09
C LEU A 351 10.29 -14.75 -15.69
N TRP A 352 9.25 -15.25 -15.01
CA TRP A 352 8.45 -16.38 -15.45
C TRP A 352 7.04 -15.91 -15.81
N GLY A 353 6.59 -16.23 -17.02
CA GLY A 353 5.24 -15.91 -17.51
C GLY A 353 4.32 -17.11 -17.60
N GLY A 354 3.03 -16.89 -17.37
CA GLY A 354 1.95 -17.86 -17.59
C GLY A 354 0.63 -17.19 -17.98
N ASP A 355 -0.32 -18.01 -18.44
CA ASP A 355 -1.63 -17.56 -18.89
C ASP A 355 -2.76 -18.35 -18.23
N PHE A 356 -3.71 -17.64 -17.61
CA PHE A 356 -4.95 -18.26 -17.12
C PHE A 356 -5.76 -18.92 -18.23
N GLY A 357 -5.64 -18.39 -19.45
CA GLY A 357 -6.05 -18.98 -20.71
C GLY A 357 -7.51 -19.40 -20.81
N PHE A 358 -7.76 -20.18 -21.84
CA PHE A 358 -9.07 -20.65 -22.28
C PHE A 358 -8.99 -22.11 -22.73
N GLY A 359 -10.15 -22.76 -22.88
CA GLY A 359 -10.22 -24.16 -23.27
C GLY A 359 -9.75 -25.10 -22.15
N SER A 360 -10.01 -26.40 -22.32
CA SER A 360 -9.65 -27.41 -21.31
C SER A 360 -8.14 -27.47 -21.02
N GLY A 361 -7.29 -27.16 -22.01
CA GLY A 361 -5.84 -27.17 -21.86
C GLY A 361 -5.32 -26.18 -20.81
N ALA A 362 -5.97 -25.01 -20.67
CA ALA A 362 -5.60 -24.01 -19.67
C ALA A 362 -6.53 -24.07 -18.45
N VAL A 363 -7.86 -24.06 -18.66
CA VAL A 363 -8.87 -23.97 -17.58
C VAL A 363 -8.70 -25.10 -16.55
N ASP A 364 -8.53 -26.34 -17.02
CA ASP A 364 -8.37 -27.51 -16.13
C ASP A 364 -7.00 -27.57 -15.44
N LYS A 365 -6.05 -26.73 -15.89
CA LYS A 365 -4.64 -26.73 -15.46
C LYS A 365 -4.22 -25.44 -14.75
N ARG A 366 -5.15 -24.49 -14.51
CA ARG A 366 -4.87 -23.24 -13.78
C ARG A 366 -4.17 -23.49 -12.45
N GLN A 367 -4.62 -24.46 -11.66
CA GLN A 367 -3.97 -24.76 -10.38
C GLN A 367 -2.54 -25.30 -10.55
N THR A 368 -2.25 -26.06 -11.62
CA THR A 368 -0.89 -26.51 -11.93
C THR A 368 0.01 -25.32 -12.24
N MET A 369 -0.45 -24.39 -13.07
CA MET A 369 0.25 -23.14 -13.36
C MET A 369 0.47 -22.30 -12.09
N ILE A 370 -0.55 -22.14 -11.24
CA ILE A 370 -0.47 -21.36 -9.99
C ILE A 370 0.52 -21.99 -8.99
N ASN A 371 0.57 -23.32 -8.91
CA ASN A 371 1.56 -24.01 -8.10
C ASN A 371 2.99 -23.72 -8.60
N GLU A 372 3.19 -23.64 -9.92
CA GLU A 372 4.49 -23.29 -10.46
C GLU A 372 4.84 -21.81 -10.28
N ALA A 373 3.88 -20.90 -10.44
CA ALA A 373 4.06 -19.50 -10.10
C ALA A 373 4.58 -19.34 -8.65
N LYS A 374 4.01 -20.09 -7.69
CA LYS A 374 4.50 -20.12 -6.30
C LYS A 374 5.95 -20.61 -6.22
N ASN A 375 6.30 -21.66 -6.94
CA ASN A 375 7.66 -22.18 -6.96
C ASN A 375 8.67 -21.18 -7.54
N GLN A 376 8.31 -20.50 -8.63
CA GLN A 376 9.18 -19.53 -9.30
C GLN A 376 9.42 -18.31 -8.44
N PHE A 377 8.36 -17.76 -7.83
CA PHE A 377 8.49 -16.67 -6.88
C PHE A 377 9.35 -17.03 -5.67
N ASN A 378 9.17 -18.27 -5.15
CA ASN A 378 10.00 -18.79 -4.05
C ASN A 378 11.48 -18.95 -4.40
N LYS A 379 11.82 -19.13 -5.68
CA LYS A 379 13.20 -19.15 -6.18
C LYS A 379 13.78 -17.74 -6.39
N GLY A 380 12.97 -16.69 -6.27
CA GLY A 380 13.36 -15.30 -6.47
C GLY A 380 13.02 -14.73 -7.86
N ALA A 381 12.37 -15.51 -8.73
CA ALA A 381 11.88 -14.99 -10.01
C ALA A 381 10.71 -14.02 -9.80
N LEU A 382 10.53 -13.08 -10.72
CA LEU A 382 9.24 -12.40 -10.87
C LEU A 382 8.25 -13.33 -11.57
N VAL A 383 6.98 -13.20 -11.22
CA VAL A 383 5.87 -13.92 -11.83
C VAL A 383 4.99 -12.91 -12.54
N THR A 384 4.74 -13.12 -13.84
CA THR A 384 3.73 -12.39 -14.60
C THR A 384 2.64 -13.35 -15.07
N LEU A 385 1.38 -12.95 -14.95
CA LEU A 385 0.24 -13.71 -15.44
C LEU A 385 -0.60 -12.84 -16.38
N MET A 386 -0.93 -13.36 -17.55
CA MET A 386 -1.92 -12.78 -18.44
C MET A 386 -3.22 -13.60 -18.46
N TYR A 387 -4.20 -13.14 -19.24
CA TYR A 387 -5.46 -13.86 -19.37
C TYR A 387 -6.08 -13.73 -20.77
N HIS A 388 -5.79 -14.69 -21.64
CA HIS A 388 -6.60 -14.88 -22.84
C HIS A 388 -7.97 -15.46 -22.47
N ALA A 389 -8.93 -14.59 -22.22
CA ALA A 389 -10.26 -14.96 -21.76
C ALA A 389 -11.24 -15.18 -22.93
N CYS A 390 -12.11 -16.19 -22.84
CA CYS A 390 -13.32 -16.24 -23.65
C CYS A 390 -14.20 -15.01 -23.39
N ALA A 391 -15.08 -14.62 -24.31
CA ALA A 391 -16.06 -13.56 -24.04
C ALA A 391 -17.06 -14.00 -22.95
N PRO A 392 -17.60 -13.09 -22.11
CA PRO A 392 -18.59 -13.43 -21.07
C PRO A 392 -19.98 -13.77 -21.62
N THR A 393 -20.13 -13.84 -22.94
CA THR A 393 -21.32 -14.34 -23.63
C THR A 393 -21.42 -15.87 -23.63
N ARG A 394 -20.39 -16.57 -23.12
CA ARG A 394 -20.26 -18.04 -23.13
C ARG A 394 -19.35 -18.51 -21.99
N ASP A 395 -19.19 -19.83 -21.85
CA ASP A 395 -18.26 -20.46 -20.90
C ASP A 395 -16.77 -20.26 -21.29
N GLU A 396 -15.87 -20.81 -20.49
CA GLU A 396 -14.41 -20.68 -20.67
C GLU A 396 -13.79 -21.75 -21.58
N TYR A 397 -14.58 -22.70 -22.11
CA TYR A 397 -14.10 -23.78 -22.98
C TYR A 397 -14.22 -23.41 -24.46
N CYS A 398 -13.81 -22.18 -24.81
CA CYS A 398 -13.81 -21.71 -26.19
C CYS A 398 -12.52 -22.08 -26.94
N SER A 399 -12.45 -21.72 -28.22
CA SER A 399 -11.30 -21.91 -29.10
C SER A 399 -10.56 -20.61 -29.39
N TRP A 400 -9.38 -20.68 -30.01
CA TRP A 400 -8.63 -19.48 -30.38
C TRP A 400 -9.42 -18.55 -31.32
N ASP A 401 -10.16 -19.12 -32.26
CA ASP A 401 -11.05 -18.36 -33.18
C ASP A 401 -12.21 -17.66 -32.45
N ASP A 402 -12.48 -17.98 -31.19
CA ASP A 402 -13.47 -17.26 -30.39
C ASP A 402 -12.89 -16.05 -29.65
N ILE A 403 -11.57 -15.91 -29.59
CA ILE A 403 -10.88 -14.88 -28.83
C ILE A 403 -10.11 -13.95 -29.76
N GLY A 404 -9.17 -14.49 -30.55
CA GLY A 404 -8.19 -13.74 -31.33
C GLY A 404 -7.70 -14.43 -32.60
N GLY A 405 -8.38 -15.49 -33.05
CA GLY A 405 -8.05 -16.20 -34.29
C GLY A 405 -8.41 -15.43 -35.55
N ALA A 406 -8.54 -16.14 -36.67
CA ALA A 406 -8.66 -15.49 -37.99
C ALA A 406 -9.98 -14.70 -38.15
N ASN A 407 -11.03 -15.13 -37.46
CA ASN A 407 -12.34 -14.48 -37.44
C ASN A 407 -12.89 -14.43 -36.00
N PRO A 408 -12.31 -13.57 -35.14
CA PRO A 408 -12.60 -13.58 -33.71
C PRO A 408 -14.05 -13.20 -33.44
N ALA A 409 -14.71 -13.92 -32.53
CA ALA A 409 -16.06 -13.60 -32.08
C ALA A 409 -16.08 -12.28 -31.27
N LYS A 410 -16.30 -11.16 -31.96
CA LYS A 410 -16.35 -9.83 -31.36
C LYS A 410 -17.63 -9.59 -30.58
N LEU A 411 -17.52 -8.75 -29.53
CA LEU A 411 -18.69 -8.13 -28.93
C LEU A 411 -19.09 -6.89 -29.75
N THR A 412 -20.39 -6.67 -29.90
CA THR A 412 -20.92 -5.40 -30.41
C THR A 412 -20.76 -4.31 -29.36
N ASP A 413 -20.77 -3.03 -29.75
CA ASP A 413 -20.72 -1.91 -28.79
C ASP A 413 -21.89 -1.92 -27.78
N ALA A 414 -23.06 -2.44 -28.19
CA ALA A 414 -24.19 -2.63 -27.30
C ALA A 414 -23.90 -3.71 -26.24
N GLN A 415 -23.32 -4.84 -26.63
CA GLN A 415 -22.89 -5.89 -25.69
C GLN A 415 -21.76 -5.40 -24.79
N PHE A 416 -20.83 -4.60 -25.32
CA PHE A 416 -19.74 -4.03 -24.54
C PHE A 416 -20.26 -2.99 -23.52
N THR A 417 -21.27 -2.20 -23.91
CA THR A 417 -21.99 -1.31 -22.98
C THR A 417 -22.68 -2.12 -21.88
N GLN A 418 -23.34 -3.24 -22.21
CA GLN A 418 -23.89 -4.13 -21.18
C GLN A 418 -22.78 -4.62 -20.25
N LEU A 419 -21.70 -5.18 -20.80
CA LEU A 419 -20.55 -5.68 -20.06
C LEU A 419 -19.97 -4.65 -19.08
N THR A 420 -19.97 -3.36 -19.43
CA THR A 420 -19.43 -2.27 -18.60
C THR A 420 -20.47 -1.56 -17.74
N THR A 421 -21.73 -2.00 -17.77
CA THR A 421 -22.82 -1.44 -16.97
C THR A 421 -23.18 -2.39 -15.81
N PRO A 422 -22.98 -1.96 -14.54
CA PRO A 422 -23.33 -2.77 -13.39
C PRO A 422 -24.77 -3.30 -13.40
N GLY A 423 -24.94 -4.58 -13.05
CA GLY A 423 -26.25 -5.23 -12.92
C GLY A 423 -26.83 -5.83 -14.20
N THR A 424 -26.22 -5.61 -15.37
CA THR A 424 -26.65 -6.29 -16.60
C THR A 424 -26.20 -7.76 -16.61
N SER A 425 -26.77 -8.56 -17.52
CA SER A 425 -26.40 -9.98 -17.66
C SER A 425 -24.93 -10.19 -18.00
N LEU A 426 -24.37 -9.43 -18.96
CA LEU A 426 -22.95 -9.55 -19.35
C LEU A 426 -22.00 -9.03 -18.28
N TYR A 427 -22.36 -7.96 -17.57
CA TYR A 427 -21.59 -7.51 -16.41
C TYR A 427 -21.56 -8.60 -15.34
N ASN A 428 -22.71 -9.16 -14.95
CA ASN A 428 -22.77 -10.20 -13.93
C ASN A 428 -22.04 -11.48 -14.35
N ALA A 429 -22.09 -11.85 -15.64
CA ALA A 429 -21.32 -12.97 -16.18
C ALA A 429 -19.80 -12.72 -16.09
N TRP A 430 -19.35 -11.50 -16.37
CA TRP A 430 -17.94 -11.13 -16.20
C TRP A 430 -17.52 -11.15 -14.72
N ILE A 431 -18.35 -10.60 -13.83
CA ILE A 431 -18.11 -10.67 -12.38
C ILE A 431 -18.01 -12.13 -11.91
N GLY A 432 -18.89 -13.03 -12.37
CA GLY A 432 -18.81 -14.46 -12.06
C GLY A 432 -17.52 -15.15 -12.56
N ARG A 433 -16.95 -14.66 -13.67
CA ARG A 433 -15.64 -15.11 -14.16
C ARG A 433 -14.50 -14.59 -13.29
N LEU A 434 -14.55 -13.33 -12.88
CA LEU A 434 -13.59 -12.76 -11.93
C LEU A 434 -13.69 -13.41 -10.55
N ASP A 435 -14.89 -13.82 -10.12
CA ASP A 435 -15.09 -14.65 -8.92
C ASP A 435 -14.24 -15.90 -8.97
N THR A 436 -14.34 -16.67 -10.06
CA THR A 436 -13.53 -17.87 -10.28
C THR A 436 -12.04 -17.54 -10.31
N LEU A 437 -11.64 -16.54 -11.10
CA LEU A 437 -10.24 -16.13 -11.24
C LEU A 437 -9.61 -15.70 -9.91
N SER A 438 -10.38 -14.98 -9.08
CA SER A 438 -9.93 -14.46 -7.79
C SER A 438 -9.47 -15.55 -6.83
N THR A 439 -10.02 -16.77 -6.93
CA THR A 439 -9.59 -17.89 -6.07
C THR A 439 -8.14 -18.30 -6.29
N TYR A 440 -7.65 -18.21 -7.53
CA TYR A 440 -6.27 -18.52 -7.89
C TYR A 440 -5.31 -17.40 -7.46
N LEU A 441 -5.73 -16.15 -7.64
CA LEU A 441 -4.97 -14.98 -7.20
C LEU A 441 -4.89 -14.93 -5.66
N GLN A 442 -5.96 -15.33 -4.97
CA GLN A 442 -5.99 -15.50 -3.51
C GLN A 442 -5.06 -16.62 -3.04
N ASP A 443 -4.94 -17.73 -3.77
CA ASP A 443 -3.97 -18.80 -3.44
C ASP A 443 -2.52 -18.26 -3.53
N LEU A 444 -2.19 -17.46 -4.54
CA LEU A 444 -0.90 -16.77 -4.60
C LEU A 444 -0.71 -15.84 -3.38
N GLU A 445 -1.73 -15.05 -3.05
CA GLU A 445 -1.70 -14.12 -1.91
C GLU A 445 -1.47 -14.81 -0.57
N ASN A 446 -2.21 -15.90 -0.32
CA ASN A 446 -2.09 -16.72 0.87
C ASN A 446 -0.68 -17.33 1.04
N ASN A 447 0.08 -17.41 -0.07
CA ASN A 447 1.46 -17.86 -0.11
C ASN A 447 2.47 -16.72 -0.22
N ASN A 448 2.05 -15.47 0.04
CA ASN A 448 2.85 -14.24 -0.08
C ASN A 448 3.51 -14.05 -1.46
N VAL A 449 2.84 -14.52 -2.51
CA VAL A 449 3.31 -14.39 -3.89
C VAL A 449 2.67 -13.19 -4.54
N VAL A 450 3.52 -12.27 -5.00
CA VAL A 450 3.14 -11.10 -5.77
C VAL A 450 3.16 -11.45 -7.25
N VAL A 451 2.13 -11.03 -7.97
CA VAL A 451 1.99 -11.28 -9.40
C VAL A 451 1.86 -9.98 -10.18
N LEU A 452 2.60 -9.87 -11.28
CA LEU A 452 2.36 -8.87 -12.31
C LEU A 452 1.17 -9.36 -13.14
N PHE A 453 -0.01 -8.78 -12.96
CA PHE A 453 -1.21 -9.20 -13.67
C PHE A 453 -1.48 -8.28 -14.86
N ARG A 454 -1.60 -8.88 -16.04
CA ARG A 454 -1.67 -8.17 -17.33
C ARG A 454 -2.95 -8.52 -18.10
N PRO A 455 -4.14 -8.12 -17.61
CA PRO A 455 -5.41 -8.43 -18.26
C PRO A 455 -5.66 -7.54 -19.47
N PHE A 456 -6.44 -8.05 -20.43
CA PHE A 456 -6.85 -7.34 -21.63
C PHE A 456 -5.68 -6.76 -22.44
N HIS A 457 -4.56 -7.48 -22.49
CA HIS A 457 -3.39 -7.09 -23.27
C HIS A 457 -3.74 -6.88 -24.75
N GLU A 458 -2.95 -6.03 -25.41
CA GLU A 458 -3.13 -5.64 -26.82
C GLU A 458 -4.53 -5.08 -27.15
N MET A 459 -5.16 -4.36 -26.22
CA MET A 459 -6.51 -3.81 -26.43
C MET A 459 -6.61 -2.84 -27.63
N ASN A 460 -5.49 -2.34 -28.15
CA ASN A 460 -5.41 -1.49 -29.32
C ASN A 460 -5.19 -2.24 -30.65
N GLN A 461 -5.12 -3.58 -30.65
CA GLN A 461 -4.90 -4.40 -31.86
C GLN A 461 -6.15 -4.68 -32.71
N CYS A 462 -7.35 -4.49 -32.15
CA CYS A 462 -8.61 -4.86 -32.80
C CYS A 462 -8.75 -6.36 -33.11
N VAL A 463 -7.97 -7.26 -32.51
CA VAL A 463 -8.07 -8.72 -32.69
C VAL A 463 -8.88 -9.38 -31.58
N PHE A 464 -8.67 -9.02 -30.32
CA PHE A 464 -9.40 -9.61 -29.21
C PHE A 464 -10.82 -9.07 -29.02
N TRP A 465 -11.75 -9.83 -28.43
CA TRP A 465 -13.10 -9.33 -28.17
C TRP A 465 -13.12 -8.13 -27.21
N TRP A 466 -12.10 -7.99 -26.35
CA TRP A 466 -11.93 -6.82 -25.49
C TRP A 466 -11.29 -5.62 -26.19
N SER A 467 -10.75 -5.79 -27.39
CA SER A 467 -9.99 -4.75 -28.10
C SER A 467 -10.89 -3.85 -28.95
N CYS A 468 -10.43 -2.63 -29.22
CA CYS A 468 -11.09 -1.64 -30.09
C CYS A 468 -12.46 -1.12 -29.67
N HIS A 469 -12.77 -1.22 -28.38
CA HIS A 469 -13.85 -0.46 -27.77
C HIS A 469 -13.27 0.79 -27.07
N LYS A 470 -13.59 1.98 -27.61
CA LYS A 470 -13.12 3.28 -27.10
C LYS A 470 -14.25 4.01 -26.36
N GLY A 471 -13.92 5.11 -25.67
CA GLY A 471 -14.90 5.97 -25.00
C GLY A 471 -15.24 5.54 -23.57
N SER A 472 -16.26 6.16 -22.98
CA SER A 472 -16.58 6.01 -21.54
C SER A 472 -16.97 4.60 -21.11
N ASN A 473 -17.44 3.79 -22.07
CA ASN A 473 -17.80 2.38 -21.88
C ASN A 473 -16.80 1.45 -22.59
N GLY A 474 -15.64 1.94 -23.01
CA GLY A 474 -14.64 1.15 -23.76
C GLY A 474 -13.78 0.24 -22.88
N THR A 475 -12.72 -0.32 -23.45
CA THR A 475 -11.84 -1.28 -22.76
C THR A 475 -11.21 -0.70 -21.50
N ALA A 476 -10.90 0.61 -21.49
CA ALA A 476 -10.45 1.30 -20.29
C ALA A 476 -11.43 1.12 -19.11
N LYS A 477 -12.75 1.19 -19.36
CA LYS A 477 -13.77 0.98 -18.32
C LYS A 477 -13.83 -0.47 -17.85
N LEU A 478 -13.67 -1.43 -18.77
CA LEU A 478 -13.61 -2.86 -18.43
C LEU A 478 -12.37 -3.19 -17.56
N TYR A 479 -11.23 -2.56 -17.86
CA TYR A 479 -10.02 -2.63 -17.02
C TYR A 479 -10.30 -2.11 -15.61
N GLN A 480 -10.91 -0.92 -15.49
CA GLN A 480 -11.28 -0.33 -14.19
C GLN A 480 -12.23 -1.23 -13.38
N ILE A 481 -13.25 -1.81 -14.02
CA ILE A 481 -14.18 -2.75 -13.37
C ILE A 481 -13.44 -3.97 -12.84
N THR A 482 -12.54 -4.53 -13.65
CA THR A 482 -11.74 -5.71 -13.28
C THR A 482 -10.79 -5.38 -12.13
N HIS A 483 -10.15 -4.21 -12.18
CA HIS A 483 -9.34 -3.66 -11.10
C HIS A 483 -10.14 -3.52 -9.81
N ASP A 484 -11.23 -2.77 -9.82
CA ASP A 484 -11.99 -2.49 -8.60
C ASP A 484 -12.61 -3.75 -8.01
N TYR A 485 -12.98 -4.71 -8.85
CA TYR A 485 -13.48 -5.98 -8.37
C TYR A 485 -12.38 -6.80 -7.68
N LEU A 486 -11.23 -7.03 -8.32
CA LEU A 486 -10.16 -7.83 -7.76
C LEU A 486 -9.45 -7.13 -6.57
N THR A 487 -9.20 -5.83 -6.67
CA THR A 487 -8.54 -5.06 -5.62
C THR A 487 -9.50 -4.69 -4.49
N ASN A 488 -10.64 -4.04 -4.80
CA ASN A 488 -11.48 -3.44 -3.75
C ASN A 488 -12.57 -4.40 -3.24
N THR A 489 -13.15 -5.21 -4.13
CA THR A 489 -14.24 -6.14 -3.74
C THR A 489 -13.69 -7.45 -3.18
N LYS A 490 -12.63 -7.99 -3.80
CA LYS A 490 -11.96 -9.21 -3.32
C LYS A 490 -10.86 -8.93 -2.30
N GLY A 491 -10.34 -7.71 -2.24
CA GLY A 491 -9.32 -7.33 -1.26
C GLY A 491 -7.93 -7.90 -1.58
N LEU A 492 -7.65 -8.26 -2.84
CA LEU A 492 -6.36 -8.83 -3.23
C LEU A 492 -5.27 -7.75 -3.24
N GLU A 493 -4.29 -7.86 -2.34
CA GLU A 493 -3.19 -6.92 -2.18
C GLU A 493 -1.92 -7.36 -2.93
N ASN A 494 -1.91 -8.58 -3.47
CA ASN A 494 -0.75 -9.20 -4.11
C ASN A 494 -0.59 -8.89 -5.62
N ILE A 495 -1.48 -8.09 -6.19
CA ILE A 495 -1.49 -7.81 -7.63
C ILE A 495 -0.73 -6.52 -7.94
N ILE A 496 0.29 -6.59 -8.80
CA ILE A 496 0.86 -5.44 -9.50
C ILE A 496 0.15 -5.33 -10.85
N TRP A 497 -0.51 -4.21 -11.10
CA TRP A 497 -1.34 -4.03 -12.29
C TRP A 497 -0.50 -3.61 -13.49
N VAL A 498 -0.53 -4.39 -14.57
CA VAL A 498 0.18 -4.09 -15.82
C VAL A 498 -0.84 -3.69 -16.89
N TRP A 499 -0.72 -2.46 -17.39
CA TRP A 499 -1.49 -2.00 -18.55
C TRP A 499 -0.66 -2.20 -19.82
N ASN A 500 -1.16 -3.03 -20.73
CA ASN A 500 -0.34 -3.56 -21.81
C ASN A 500 -0.96 -3.35 -23.19
N VAL A 501 -0.19 -2.69 -24.04
CA VAL A 501 -0.59 -2.28 -25.40
C VAL A 501 0.33 -2.92 -26.46
N GLN A 502 -0.11 -2.89 -27.72
CA GLN A 502 0.60 -3.43 -28.89
C GLN A 502 1.24 -2.32 -29.74
N ASP A 503 2.35 -2.60 -30.44
CA ASP A 503 3.25 -1.66 -31.13
C ASP A 503 2.84 -1.15 -32.53
N PHE A 504 1.57 -0.77 -32.73
CA PHE A 504 1.13 -0.23 -34.02
C PHE A 504 1.76 1.11 -34.40
N SER A 505 1.82 1.38 -35.71
CA SER A 505 2.38 2.63 -36.26
C SER A 505 1.67 3.91 -35.79
N ASN A 506 0.42 3.79 -35.36
CA ASN A 506 -0.41 4.88 -34.84
C ASN A 506 -0.47 4.93 -33.31
N LEU A 507 0.36 4.14 -32.60
CA LEU A 507 0.36 4.00 -31.14
C LEU A 507 0.32 5.36 -30.43
N SER A 508 1.17 6.30 -30.84
CA SER A 508 1.26 7.64 -30.22
C SER A 508 -0.05 8.43 -30.21
N THR A 509 -0.96 8.13 -31.16
CA THR A 509 -2.25 8.82 -31.32
C THR A 509 -3.44 8.08 -30.74
N GLU A 510 -3.37 6.74 -30.63
CA GLU A 510 -4.52 5.94 -30.18
C GLU A 510 -4.44 5.49 -28.73
N ILE A 511 -3.23 5.40 -28.17
CA ILE A 511 -2.99 4.81 -26.85
C ILE A 511 -3.81 5.45 -25.73
N ASP A 512 -4.04 6.77 -25.79
CA ASP A 512 -4.77 7.51 -24.77
C ASP A 512 -6.25 7.10 -24.69
N ALA A 513 -6.84 6.59 -25.80
CA ALA A 513 -8.21 6.10 -25.82
C ALA A 513 -8.41 4.79 -25.03
N TYR A 514 -7.31 4.09 -24.70
CA TYR A 514 -7.30 2.83 -23.97
C TYR A 514 -6.69 2.96 -22.57
N ASN A 515 -6.23 4.15 -22.18
CA ASN A 515 -5.61 4.38 -20.88
C ASN A 515 -6.66 4.26 -19.76
N PRO A 516 -6.52 3.31 -18.81
CA PRO A 516 -7.48 3.12 -17.74
C PRO A 516 -7.40 4.21 -16.66
N GLY A 517 -6.43 5.11 -16.73
CA GLY A 517 -6.14 6.15 -15.74
C GLY A 517 -4.98 5.76 -14.83
N SER A 518 -4.20 6.76 -14.41
CA SER A 518 -2.96 6.55 -13.65
C SER A 518 -3.16 5.88 -12.28
N SER A 519 -4.37 5.82 -11.73
CA SER A 519 -4.66 5.09 -10.49
C SER A 519 -4.89 3.59 -10.68
N TYR A 520 -5.01 3.11 -11.92
CA TYR A 520 -5.46 1.74 -12.20
C TYR A 520 -4.34 0.79 -12.63
N PHE A 521 -3.16 1.29 -12.97
CA PHE A 521 -2.01 0.45 -13.35
C PHE A 521 -0.75 0.87 -12.60
N ASP A 522 0.14 -0.07 -12.32
CA ASP A 522 1.45 0.14 -11.70
C ASP A 522 2.58 0.18 -12.75
N ILE A 523 2.43 -0.57 -13.84
CA ILE A 523 3.40 -0.69 -14.94
C ILE A 523 2.68 -0.50 -16.27
N ALA A 524 3.28 0.25 -17.20
CA ALA A 524 2.82 0.30 -18.59
C ALA A 524 3.73 -0.55 -19.47
N SER A 525 3.19 -1.54 -20.19
CA SER A 525 3.99 -2.43 -21.04
C SER A 525 3.59 -2.38 -22.50
N LEU A 526 4.56 -2.65 -23.37
CA LEU A 526 4.41 -2.71 -24.81
C LEU A 526 4.76 -4.10 -25.30
N ASP A 527 3.88 -4.70 -26.09
CA ASP A 527 4.20 -5.89 -26.86
C ASP A 527 4.89 -5.45 -28.15
N VAL A 528 6.00 -6.09 -28.48
CA VAL A 528 6.89 -5.67 -29.56
C VAL A 528 7.13 -6.82 -30.53
N TYR A 529 6.48 -6.75 -31.68
CA TYR A 529 6.62 -7.72 -32.75
C TYR A 529 7.31 -7.07 -33.96
N ASN A 530 8.19 -7.80 -34.63
CA ASN A 530 8.97 -7.27 -35.77
C ASN A 530 9.89 -6.07 -35.41
N THR A 531 9.61 -4.86 -35.88
CA THR A 531 10.50 -3.68 -35.78
C THR A 531 10.09 -2.65 -34.72
N GLY A 532 9.22 -3.01 -33.77
CA GLY A 532 8.58 -2.06 -32.84
C GLY A 532 9.45 -1.39 -31.78
N TYR A 533 10.75 -1.73 -31.68
CA TYR A 533 11.73 -1.08 -30.80
C TYR A 533 12.13 0.36 -31.22
N THR A 534 11.20 1.11 -31.81
CA THR A 534 11.46 2.47 -32.30
C THR A 534 11.55 3.47 -31.15
N THR A 535 12.34 4.54 -31.34
CA THR A 535 12.38 5.66 -30.40
C THR A 535 11.00 6.30 -30.18
N ALA A 536 10.14 6.29 -31.20
CA ALA A 536 8.77 6.82 -31.11
C ALA A 536 7.89 6.00 -30.15
N ASN A 537 7.95 4.67 -30.24
CA ASN A 537 7.23 3.77 -29.34
C ASN A 537 7.76 3.89 -27.91
N TYR A 538 9.08 3.89 -27.74
CA TYR A 538 9.71 4.11 -26.42
C TYR A 538 9.27 5.43 -25.76
N ASN A 539 9.33 6.54 -26.49
CA ASN A 539 8.90 7.84 -25.99
C ASN A 539 7.39 7.90 -25.70
N THR A 540 6.59 7.19 -26.50
CA THR A 540 5.14 7.07 -26.23
C THR A 540 4.89 6.36 -24.91
N MET A 541 5.59 5.25 -24.64
CA MET A 541 5.46 4.52 -23.38
C MET A 541 5.92 5.35 -22.18
N LEU A 542 7.03 6.09 -22.29
CA LEU A 542 7.47 7.04 -21.25
C LEU A 542 6.42 8.12 -20.96
N ARG A 543 5.75 8.63 -22.00
CA ARG A 543 4.68 9.63 -21.85
C ARG A 543 3.49 9.07 -21.09
N VAL A 544 2.97 7.92 -21.52
CA VAL A 544 1.72 7.38 -20.97
C VAL A 544 1.90 6.73 -19.60
N SER A 545 3.11 6.29 -19.25
CA SER A 545 3.37 5.75 -17.92
C SER A 545 3.29 6.81 -16.82
N GLY A 546 3.42 8.09 -17.17
CA GLY A 546 3.37 9.19 -16.21
C GLY A 546 4.47 9.10 -15.16
N GLY A 547 5.64 8.56 -15.53
CA GLY A 547 6.78 8.35 -14.63
C GLY A 547 6.79 6.98 -13.93
N LYS A 548 5.77 6.15 -14.14
CA LYS A 548 5.77 4.75 -13.70
C LYS A 548 6.71 3.88 -14.56
N PRO A 549 7.14 2.71 -14.06
CA PRO A 549 7.95 1.79 -14.83
C PRO A 549 7.31 1.40 -16.16
N ILE A 550 8.16 1.20 -17.18
CA ILE A 550 7.74 0.67 -18.48
C ILE A 550 8.42 -0.66 -18.78
N ALA A 551 7.73 -1.54 -19.48
CA ALA A 551 8.25 -2.89 -19.78
C ALA A 551 7.94 -3.36 -21.21
N ILE A 552 8.69 -4.35 -21.68
CA ILE A 552 8.38 -5.09 -22.91
C ILE A 552 7.56 -6.31 -22.48
N GLY A 553 6.24 -6.21 -22.66
CA GLY A 553 5.25 -7.18 -22.19
C GLY A 553 5.43 -8.53 -22.87
N GLU A 554 5.57 -8.49 -24.19
CA GLU A 554 5.95 -9.60 -25.06
C GLU A 554 6.92 -9.11 -26.12
N CYS A 555 7.74 -10.02 -26.64
CA CYS A 555 8.49 -9.74 -27.84
C CYS A 555 8.69 -10.97 -28.73
N GLN A 556 8.75 -10.71 -30.03
CA GLN A 556 9.22 -11.69 -31.01
C GLN A 556 10.73 -11.90 -30.90
N PHE A 557 11.48 -10.80 -30.85
CA PHE A 557 12.93 -10.82 -30.76
C PHE A 557 13.35 -10.16 -29.45
N MET A 558 14.19 -10.84 -28.68
CA MET A 558 14.78 -10.27 -27.48
C MET A 558 15.56 -8.99 -27.84
N PRO A 559 15.39 -7.89 -27.10
CA PRO A 559 16.14 -6.67 -27.36
C PRO A 559 17.63 -6.92 -27.16
N SER A 560 18.49 -6.31 -27.99
CA SER A 560 19.94 -6.39 -27.77
C SER A 560 20.34 -5.62 -26.50
N SER A 561 21.46 -6.00 -25.89
CA SER A 561 22.00 -5.27 -24.72
C SER A 561 22.30 -3.80 -25.03
N SER A 562 22.71 -3.50 -26.27
CA SER A 562 22.92 -2.13 -26.75
C SER A 562 21.61 -1.34 -26.89
N LEU A 563 20.54 -1.98 -27.35
CA LEU A 563 19.22 -1.37 -27.42
C LEU A 563 18.73 -1.05 -26.01
N LEU A 564 18.82 -2.00 -25.08
CA LEU A 564 18.47 -1.78 -23.67
C LEU A 564 19.31 -0.68 -23.01
N ALA A 565 20.58 -0.53 -23.38
CA ALA A 565 21.39 0.60 -22.91
C ALA A 565 20.88 1.95 -23.45
N SER A 566 20.40 1.99 -24.69
CA SER A 566 19.85 3.21 -25.31
C SER A 566 18.40 3.53 -24.88
N GLN A 567 17.61 2.50 -24.56
CA GLN A 567 16.23 2.55 -24.10
C GLN A 567 16.15 2.01 -22.66
N ASN A 568 16.94 2.61 -21.77
CA ASN A 568 17.26 2.06 -20.45
C ASN A 568 16.12 2.02 -19.44
N LYS A 569 14.91 2.46 -19.78
CA LYS A 569 13.76 2.44 -18.88
C LYS A 569 12.94 1.15 -18.93
N TRP A 570 13.23 0.24 -19.85
CA TRP A 570 12.61 -1.09 -19.90
C TRP A 570 13.04 -1.93 -18.69
N ILE A 571 12.13 -2.13 -17.72
CA ILE A 571 12.42 -2.87 -16.48
C ILE A 571 12.39 -4.39 -16.67
N TYR A 572 11.64 -4.88 -17.65
CA TYR A 572 11.70 -6.28 -18.08
C TYR A 572 11.42 -6.45 -19.57
N ALA A 573 11.83 -7.59 -20.12
CA ALA A 573 11.45 -8.08 -21.44
C ALA A 573 11.12 -9.58 -21.40
N MET A 574 9.98 -9.96 -21.99
CA MET A 574 9.53 -11.35 -22.01
C MET A 574 9.42 -11.88 -23.45
N LEU A 575 10.15 -12.94 -23.76
CA LEU A 575 10.08 -13.61 -25.05
C LEU A 575 8.76 -14.39 -25.18
N TRP A 576 8.12 -14.32 -26.34
CA TRP A 576 7.01 -15.21 -26.67
C TRP A 576 7.55 -16.57 -27.16
N PRO A 577 7.07 -17.72 -26.63
CA PRO A 577 7.73 -19.02 -26.77
C PRO A 577 7.78 -19.55 -28.20
N ASP A 578 6.86 -19.14 -29.08
CA ASP A 578 6.89 -19.54 -30.49
C ASP A 578 8.15 -19.02 -31.22
N PHE A 579 8.89 -18.07 -30.64
CA PHE A 579 10.10 -17.45 -31.22
C PHE A 579 11.40 -17.81 -30.52
N ILE A 580 11.42 -18.87 -29.68
CA ILE A 580 12.68 -19.34 -29.05
C ILE A 580 13.75 -19.65 -30.10
N GLU A 581 13.38 -20.36 -31.18
CA GLU A 581 14.33 -20.76 -32.21
C GLU A 581 14.90 -19.57 -33.00
N ASP A 582 14.06 -18.57 -33.28
CA ASP A 582 14.47 -17.33 -33.94
C ASP A 582 15.49 -16.54 -33.10
N ASN A 583 15.49 -16.74 -31.78
CA ASN A 583 16.41 -16.09 -30.83
C ASN A 583 17.54 -17.01 -30.37
N ARG A 584 17.63 -18.27 -30.85
CA ARG A 584 18.59 -19.27 -30.34
C ARG A 584 20.03 -18.77 -30.33
N SER A 585 20.44 -18.04 -31.37
CA SER A 585 21.82 -17.53 -31.51
C SER A 585 22.10 -16.28 -30.68
N THR A 586 21.07 -15.52 -30.29
CA THR A 586 21.20 -14.25 -29.57
C THR A 586 21.00 -14.39 -28.06
N LEU A 587 20.21 -15.40 -27.63
CA LEU A 587 19.91 -15.68 -26.22
C LEU A 587 21.15 -15.75 -25.30
N PRO A 588 22.24 -16.45 -25.64
CA PRO A 588 23.44 -16.46 -24.78
C PRO A 588 24.03 -15.07 -24.55
N GLY A 589 24.04 -14.24 -25.60
CA GLY A 589 24.61 -12.90 -25.55
C GLY A 589 23.79 -11.94 -24.69
N ILE A 590 22.46 -11.97 -24.80
CA ILE A 590 21.60 -11.10 -24.00
C ILE A 590 21.54 -11.52 -22.52
N TYR A 591 21.53 -12.83 -22.21
CA TYR A 591 21.53 -13.32 -20.82
C TYR A 591 22.89 -13.15 -20.11
N ALA A 592 23.98 -13.00 -20.86
CA ALA A 592 25.32 -12.71 -20.32
C ALA A 592 25.61 -11.20 -20.19
N ALA A 593 24.69 -10.32 -20.63
CA ALA A 593 24.91 -8.88 -20.62
C ALA A 593 24.85 -8.30 -19.20
N SER A 594 25.77 -7.38 -18.87
CA SER A 594 25.86 -6.79 -17.52
C SER A 594 24.69 -5.87 -17.14
N ASN A 595 23.91 -5.41 -18.12
CA ASN A 595 22.69 -4.63 -17.91
C ASN A 595 21.42 -5.49 -17.93
N VAL A 596 21.56 -6.82 -17.89
CA VAL A 596 20.46 -7.77 -17.81
C VAL A 596 20.58 -8.57 -16.52
N LEU A 597 19.44 -8.82 -15.88
CA LEU A 597 19.36 -9.60 -14.65
C LEU A 597 18.77 -10.97 -14.93
N THR A 598 19.47 -12.01 -14.49
CA THR A 598 19.05 -13.41 -14.51
C THR A 598 18.73 -13.90 -13.10
N LEU A 599 18.16 -15.10 -12.96
CA LEU A 599 17.58 -15.54 -11.68
C LEU A 599 18.58 -15.49 -10.50
N ASP A 600 19.85 -15.84 -10.73
CA ASP A 600 20.90 -15.82 -9.71
C ASP A 600 21.30 -14.41 -9.23
N GLU A 601 20.88 -13.37 -9.95
CA GLU A 601 21.14 -11.96 -9.64
C GLU A 601 19.93 -11.27 -8.99
N MET A 602 18.80 -11.97 -8.89
CA MET A 602 17.58 -11.43 -8.28
C MET A 602 17.70 -11.42 -6.75
N PRO A 603 17.10 -10.41 -6.07
CA PRO A 603 17.24 -10.25 -4.62
C PRO A 603 16.52 -11.33 -3.80
N GLY A 604 15.58 -12.06 -4.41
CA GLY A 604 14.60 -12.86 -3.70
C GLY A 604 13.52 -12.01 -3.03
N TRP A 605 12.40 -12.64 -2.68
CA TRP A 605 11.20 -11.91 -2.21
C TRP A 605 10.75 -12.26 -0.79
N LYS A 606 11.47 -13.17 -0.12
CA LYS A 606 11.17 -13.63 1.24
C LYS A 606 11.91 -12.84 2.30
#